data_AF-A0A7R9EEN8-F1
#
_entry.id   AF-A0A7R9EEN8-F1
#
_cell.length_a   1.000
_cell.length_b   1.000
_cell.length_c   1.000
_cell.angle_alpha   90.00
_cell.angle_beta   90.00
_cell.angle_gamma   90.00
#
_symmetry.space_group_name_H-M   'P 1'
#
loop_
_entity.id
_entity.type
_entity.pdbx_description
1 polymer ?
#
loop_
_entity_poly.entity_id
_entity_poly.type
_entity_poly.pdbx_seq_one_letter_code
_entity_poly.pdbx_strand_id
1 'polypeptide(L)'
;MMKVIIRAGDRLGVTMMDRIEREENDSLRCQLEAYKNEVDLVRSDLKTDLDQKDKQLKMLQQTLQGMQQKSGGTLLDYDPGVAGCYLRVAPALTAPESIPARAVEKQLMESKRRQAEDDVKVRELQARLKTANVVQARLQHHKGDKDEVSGEEVADPTGGGEPEEEQKVDTTECPIFSTSMLTDREARLIGLISTFLHVHPFGAGVDYIWSYLQKLDPTLRPGEVELLMSRFPTVFRQELSGIGANMERRWLFFGFNATATAALTL
;
A
#
# COMPACT_ATOMS: atom_id res chain seq x y z
N MET A 1 35.36 -42.79 -39.72
CA MET A 1 34.15 -41.98 -40.03
C MET A 1 33.39 -41.49 -38.79
N MET A 2 33.32 -42.25 -37.68
CA MET A 2 32.54 -41.83 -36.49
C MET A 2 33.05 -40.57 -35.75
N LYS A 3 34.36 -40.27 -35.76
CA LYS A 3 34.92 -39.06 -35.10
C LYS A 3 34.53 -37.72 -35.77
N VAL A 4 34.11 -37.74 -37.03
CA VAL A 4 33.71 -36.52 -37.77
C VAL A 4 32.28 -36.11 -37.43
N ILE A 5 31.42 -37.07 -37.10
CA ILE A 5 30.00 -36.84 -36.81
C ILE A 5 29.83 -36.17 -35.43
N ILE A 6 30.60 -36.59 -34.43
CA ILE A 6 30.55 -36.00 -33.08
C ILE A 6 30.96 -34.52 -33.12
N ARG A 7 32.01 -34.19 -33.89
CA ARG A 7 32.52 -32.81 -34.01
C ARG A 7 31.60 -31.86 -34.78
N ALA A 8 30.69 -32.39 -35.60
CA ALA A 8 29.66 -31.62 -36.29
C ALA A 8 28.42 -31.37 -35.41
N GLY A 9 28.05 -32.34 -34.57
CA GLY A 9 26.96 -32.21 -33.58
C GLY A 9 27.24 -31.12 -32.54
N ASP A 10 28.46 -31.09 -31.98
CA ASP A 10 28.84 -30.06 -31.00
C ASP A 10 28.84 -28.65 -31.61
N ARG A 11 29.27 -28.52 -32.87
CA ARG A 11 29.33 -27.22 -33.56
C ARG A 11 27.94 -26.69 -33.91
N LEU A 12 26.98 -27.56 -34.24
CA LEU A 12 25.59 -27.20 -34.49
C LEU A 12 24.83 -26.85 -33.20
N GLY A 13 25.10 -27.58 -32.10
CA GLY A 13 24.53 -27.30 -30.78
C GLY A 13 24.92 -25.90 -30.26
N VAL A 14 26.19 -25.52 -30.41
CA VAL A 14 26.68 -24.18 -30.03
C VAL A 14 26.00 -23.08 -30.84
N THR A 15 25.83 -23.25 -32.16
CA THR A 15 25.17 -22.23 -33.00
C THR A 15 23.68 -22.08 -32.73
N MET A 16 23.02 -23.11 -32.20
CA MET A 16 21.61 -23.07 -31.85
C MET A 16 21.40 -22.36 -30.51
N MET A 17 22.27 -22.62 -29.53
CA MET A 17 22.27 -21.91 -28.24
C MET A 17 22.53 -20.40 -28.42
N ASP A 18 23.56 -20.02 -29.19
CA ASP A 18 23.87 -18.62 -29.50
C ASP A 18 22.70 -17.88 -30.17
N ARG A 19 21.86 -18.61 -30.91
CA ARG A 19 20.69 -18.05 -31.58
C ARG A 19 19.54 -17.84 -30.60
N ILE A 20 19.30 -18.80 -29.71
CA ILE A 20 18.28 -18.68 -28.65
C ILE A 20 18.64 -17.53 -27.71
N GLU A 21 19.89 -17.46 -27.25
CA GLU A 21 20.35 -16.37 -26.38
C GLU A 21 20.22 -15.00 -27.05
N ARG A 22 20.45 -14.91 -28.36
CA ARG A 22 20.26 -13.67 -29.12
C ARG A 22 18.79 -13.28 -29.23
N GLU A 23 17.92 -14.24 -29.55
CA GLU A 23 16.47 -14.01 -29.63
C GLU A 23 15.90 -13.58 -28.27
N GLU A 24 16.38 -14.18 -27.18
CA GLU A 24 16.06 -13.76 -25.80
C GLU A 24 16.57 -12.35 -25.49
N ASN A 25 17.82 -12.03 -25.87
CA ASN A 25 18.37 -10.69 -25.64
C ASN A 25 17.61 -9.61 -26.42
N ASP A 26 17.21 -9.89 -27.65
CA ASP A 26 16.41 -8.99 -28.48
C ASP A 26 15.00 -8.83 -27.91
N SER A 27 14.39 -9.91 -27.40
CA SER A 27 13.10 -9.86 -26.71
C SER A 27 13.16 -8.97 -25.46
N LEU A 28 14.20 -9.15 -24.63
CA LEU A 28 14.43 -8.34 -23.43
C LEU A 28 14.66 -6.86 -23.76
N ARG A 29 15.41 -6.57 -24.83
CA ARG A 29 15.62 -5.18 -25.30
C ARG A 29 14.30 -4.52 -25.71
N CYS A 30 13.46 -5.23 -26.45
CA CYS A 30 12.13 -4.73 -26.81
C CYS A 30 11.27 -4.47 -25.57
N GLN A 31 11.30 -5.37 -24.59
CA GLN A 31 10.53 -5.22 -23.37
C GLN A 31 11.01 -4.04 -22.52
N LEU A 32 12.33 -3.84 -22.40
CA LEU A 32 12.90 -2.68 -21.70
C LEU A 32 12.54 -1.36 -22.37
N GLU A 33 12.57 -1.30 -23.71
CA GLU A 33 12.18 -0.08 -24.43
C GLU A 33 10.69 0.22 -24.25
N ALA A 34 9.83 -0.81 -24.20
CA ALA A 34 8.41 -0.63 -23.89
C ALA A 34 8.20 -0.05 -22.48
N TYR A 35 8.83 -0.65 -21.44
CA TYR A 35 8.73 -0.13 -20.08
C TYR A 35 9.30 1.28 -19.93
N LYS A 36 10.40 1.57 -20.60
CA LYS A 36 10.98 2.91 -20.64
C LYS A 36 10.00 3.92 -21.25
N ASN A 37 9.35 3.57 -22.36
CA ASN A 37 8.33 4.42 -22.98
C ASN A 37 7.11 4.65 -22.07
N GLU A 38 6.63 3.62 -21.38
CA GLU A 38 5.53 3.74 -20.41
C GLU A 38 5.91 4.66 -19.25
N VAL A 39 7.12 4.52 -18.70
CA VAL A 39 7.64 5.38 -17.63
C VAL A 39 7.79 6.83 -18.10
N ASP A 40 8.29 7.05 -19.31
CA ASP A 40 8.46 8.38 -19.88
C ASP A 40 7.10 9.04 -20.16
N LEU A 41 6.10 8.27 -20.61
CA LEU A 41 4.74 8.74 -20.78
C LEU A 41 4.13 9.17 -19.44
N VAL A 42 4.18 8.30 -18.42
CA VAL A 42 3.68 8.60 -17.07
C VAL A 42 4.39 9.83 -16.49
N ARG A 43 5.72 9.92 -16.64
CA ARG A 43 6.50 11.08 -16.19
C ARG A 43 6.07 12.36 -16.89
N SER A 44 5.83 12.31 -18.20
CA SER A 44 5.34 13.45 -18.98
C SER A 44 3.96 13.90 -18.49
N ASP A 45 3.03 12.96 -18.32
CA ASP A 45 1.67 13.26 -17.86
C ASP A 45 1.69 13.91 -16.47
N LEU A 46 2.40 13.32 -15.51
CA LEU A 46 2.58 13.89 -14.17
C LEU A 46 3.19 15.31 -14.22
N LYS A 47 4.16 15.53 -15.10
CA LYS A 47 4.76 16.86 -15.27
C LYS A 47 3.75 17.86 -15.80
N THR A 48 2.93 17.49 -16.78
CA THR A 48 1.89 18.38 -17.31
C THR A 48 0.82 18.70 -16.27
N ASP A 49 0.41 17.72 -15.46
CA ASP A 49 -0.54 17.93 -14.36
C ASP A 49 0.01 18.88 -13.29
N LEU A 50 1.28 18.72 -12.91
CA LEU A 50 1.94 19.64 -11.98
C LEU A 50 1.98 21.07 -12.54
N ASP A 51 2.36 21.23 -13.81
CA ASP A 51 2.43 22.53 -14.45
C ASP A 51 1.04 23.19 -14.57
N GLN A 52 -0.03 22.40 -14.74
CA GLN A 52 -1.41 22.90 -14.69
C GLN A 52 -1.83 23.33 -13.28
N LYS A 53 -1.51 22.54 -12.25
CA LYS A 53 -1.81 22.87 -10.85
C LYS A 53 -1.05 24.10 -10.37
N ASP A 54 0.20 24.29 -10.80
CA ASP A 54 0.99 25.48 -10.49
C ASP A 54 0.39 26.76 -11.11
N LYS A 55 -0.12 26.67 -12.35
CA LYS A 55 -0.87 27.78 -12.97
C LYS A 55 -2.14 28.11 -12.20
N GLN A 56 -2.91 27.11 -11.78
CA GLN A 56 -4.10 27.31 -10.95
C GLN A 56 -3.76 27.99 -9.62
N LEU A 57 -2.69 27.57 -8.96
CA LEU A 57 -2.20 28.17 -7.72
C LEU A 57 -1.80 29.64 -7.93
N LYS A 58 -1.06 29.96 -8.99
CA LYS A 58 -0.67 31.34 -9.30
C LYS A 58 -1.88 32.26 -9.54
N MET A 59 -2.89 31.81 -10.30
CA MET A 59 -4.10 32.60 -10.50
C MET A 59 -4.86 32.85 -9.19
N LEU A 60 -4.96 31.83 -8.34
CA LEU A 60 -5.62 31.95 -7.05
C LEU A 60 -4.85 32.93 -6.14
N GLN A 61 -3.53 32.83 -6.10
CA GLN A 61 -2.66 33.71 -5.33
C GLN A 61 -2.78 35.17 -5.78
N GLN A 62 -2.80 35.42 -7.09
CA GLN A 62 -3.02 36.75 -7.66
C GLN A 62 -4.40 37.31 -7.31
N THR A 63 -5.45 36.49 -7.37
CA THR A 63 -6.82 36.87 -6.99
C THR A 63 -6.88 37.29 -5.52
N LEU A 64 -6.27 36.50 -4.63
CA LEU A 64 -6.21 36.79 -3.20
C LEU A 64 -5.46 38.11 -2.92
N GLN A 65 -4.33 38.36 -3.57
CA GLN A 65 -3.58 39.62 -3.43
C GLN A 65 -4.38 40.84 -3.94
N GLY A 66 -5.08 40.71 -5.07
CA GLY A 66 -5.91 41.79 -5.62
C GLY A 66 -7.09 42.16 -4.71
N MET A 67 -7.69 41.19 -4.01
CA MET A 67 -8.73 41.45 -3.02
C MET A 67 -8.19 42.15 -1.75
N GLN A 68 -6.98 41.81 -1.31
CA GLN A 68 -6.34 42.49 -0.17
C GLN A 68 -5.95 43.94 -0.48
N GLN A 69 -5.50 44.24 -1.70
CA GLN A 69 -5.20 45.63 -2.10
C GLN A 69 -6.45 46.52 -2.17
N LYS A 70 -7.62 45.96 -2.54
CA LYS A 70 -8.90 46.71 -2.60
C LYS A 70 -9.52 47.05 -1.23
N SER A 71 -9.03 46.46 -0.14
CA SER A 71 -9.56 46.69 1.21
C SER A 71 -8.66 47.59 2.09
N GLY A 72 -7.48 47.98 1.62
CA GLY A 72 -6.55 48.87 2.34
C GLY A 72 -6.55 50.35 1.91
N GLY A 73 -7.40 50.75 0.97
CA GLY A 73 -7.30 52.03 0.25
C GLY A 73 -8.29 53.13 0.61
N THR A 74 -8.93 53.11 1.79
CA THR A 74 -9.77 54.22 2.27
C THR A 74 -9.36 54.61 3.70
N LEU A 75 -8.17 55.19 3.85
CA LEU A 75 -7.76 55.81 5.11
C LEU A 75 -7.36 57.27 4.85
N LEU A 76 -8.30 58.15 5.19
CA LEU A 76 -8.14 59.48 5.76
C LEU A 76 -7.28 60.51 5.00
N ASP A 77 -7.95 61.31 4.16
CA ASP A 77 -7.74 62.76 4.22
C ASP A 77 -8.86 63.33 5.11
N TYR A 78 -8.55 63.54 6.40
CA TYR A 78 -9.40 64.28 7.34
C TYR A 78 -8.62 65.53 7.77
N ASP A 79 -9.00 66.65 7.18
CA ASP A 79 -8.49 67.98 7.46
C ASP A 79 -8.98 68.44 8.85
N PRO A 80 -8.11 68.73 9.84
CA PRO A 80 -8.53 69.08 11.18
C PRO A 80 -8.84 70.57 11.26
N GLY A 81 -10.05 70.95 10.85
CA GLY A 81 -10.47 72.35 10.88
C GLY A 81 -11.99 72.52 10.84
N VAL A 82 -12.69 72.10 11.90
CA VAL A 82 -14.09 72.49 12.08
C VAL A 82 -14.25 73.23 13.39
N ALA A 83 -14.59 74.52 13.30
CA ALA A 83 -15.34 75.23 14.31
C ALA A 83 -16.48 75.98 13.61
N GLY A 84 -17.71 75.54 13.85
CA GLY A 84 -18.89 76.29 13.42
C GLY A 84 -20.11 75.44 13.12
N CYS A 85 -20.99 75.36 14.12
CA CYS A 85 -22.45 75.22 14.06
C CYS A 85 -23.10 74.95 12.69
N TYR A 86 -24.00 73.97 12.60
CA TYR A 86 -25.46 74.24 12.56
C TYR A 86 -26.24 72.93 12.72
N LEU A 87 -27.20 73.01 13.62
CA LEU A 87 -28.25 72.05 13.90
C LEU A 87 -29.16 71.93 12.66
N ARG A 88 -29.35 70.72 12.12
CA ARG A 88 -30.56 70.38 11.36
C ARG A 88 -31.03 69.01 11.79
N VAL A 89 -32.21 69.01 12.41
CA VAL A 89 -32.93 67.84 12.91
C VAL A 89 -33.31 66.95 11.72
N ALA A 90 -32.84 65.70 11.71
CA ALA A 90 -33.35 64.62 10.86
C ALA A 90 -33.36 63.32 11.70
N PRO A 91 -34.48 62.61 11.81
CA PRO A 91 -34.55 61.42 12.64
C PRO A 91 -33.95 60.21 11.94
N ALA A 92 -33.10 59.50 12.67
CA ALA A 92 -32.83 58.06 12.61
C ALA A 92 -32.71 57.43 11.21
N LEU A 93 -31.51 57.48 10.63
CA LEU A 93 -31.00 56.40 9.80
C LEU A 93 -29.86 55.73 10.57
N THR A 94 -30.19 54.62 11.22
CA THR A 94 -29.21 53.66 11.71
C THR A 94 -28.33 53.25 10.54
N ALA A 95 -27.09 53.76 10.51
CA ALA A 95 -26.07 53.26 9.62
C ALA A 95 -25.84 51.77 9.95
N PRO A 96 -25.95 50.85 8.98
CA PRO A 96 -25.66 49.46 9.25
C PRO A 96 -24.16 49.32 9.54
N GLU A 97 -23.83 48.84 10.75
CA GLU A 97 -22.50 48.36 11.10
C GLU A 97 -21.97 47.42 10.01
N SER A 98 -20.69 47.57 9.70
CA SER A 98 -19.93 46.79 8.73
C SER A 98 -19.81 45.32 9.14
N ILE A 99 -20.81 44.52 8.75
CA ILE A 99 -20.87 43.06 8.84
C ILE A 99 -19.62 42.32 8.24
N PRO A 100 -18.93 42.77 7.17
CA PRO A 100 -17.86 41.96 6.57
C PRO A 100 -16.57 41.85 7.41
N ALA A 101 -16.27 42.79 8.30
CA ALA A 101 -15.02 42.75 9.08
C ALA A 101 -15.01 41.62 10.12
N ARG A 102 -16.15 41.40 10.80
CA ARG A 102 -16.30 40.32 11.80
C ARG A 102 -16.26 38.92 11.17
N ALA A 103 -16.72 38.79 9.92
CA ALA A 103 -16.68 37.52 9.20
C ALA A 103 -15.24 37.10 8.86
N VAL A 104 -14.42 38.04 8.40
CA VAL A 104 -13.01 37.80 8.07
C VAL A 104 -12.19 37.48 9.33
N GLU A 105 -12.43 38.21 10.42
CA GLU A 105 -11.74 37.97 11.69
C GLU A 105 -12.11 36.59 12.29
N LYS A 106 -13.39 36.19 12.19
CA LYS A 106 -13.85 34.86 12.58
C LYS A 106 -13.19 33.76 11.76
N GLN A 107 -13.06 33.95 10.44
CA GLN A 107 -12.42 32.99 9.55
C GLN A 107 -10.90 32.88 9.81
N LEU A 108 -10.25 34.00 10.15
CA LEU A 108 -8.84 34.01 10.55
C LEU A 108 -8.62 33.27 11.87
N MET A 109 -9.49 33.49 12.86
CA MET A 109 -9.43 32.78 14.14
C MET A 109 -9.68 31.28 13.99
N GLU A 110 -10.61 30.88 13.11
CA GLU A 110 -10.85 29.46 12.81
C GLU A 110 -9.66 28.82 12.08
N SER A 111 -9.06 29.54 11.12
CA SER A 111 -7.85 29.07 10.42
C SER A 111 -6.68 28.87 11.37
N LYS A 112 -6.43 29.83 12.28
CA LYS A 112 -5.41 29.71 13.33
C LYS A 112 -5.67 28.53 14.28
N ARG A 113 -6.94 28.27 14.62
CA ARG A 113 -7.30 27.10 15.45
C ARG A 113 -7.01 25.78 14.73
N ARG A 114 -7.41 25.66 13.46
CA ARG A 114 -7.14 24.46 12.64
C ARG A 114 -5.63 24.23 12.47
N GLN A 115 -4.87 25.30 12.25
CA GLN A 115 -3.42 25.21 12.14
C GLN A 115 -2.76 24.73 13.44
N ALA A 116 -3.22 25.23 14.60
CA ALA A 116 -2.74 24.75 15.90
C ALA A 116 -3.08 23.27 16.15
N GLU A 117 -4.26 22.81 15.73
CA GLU A 117 -4.66 21.40 15.83
C GLU A 117 -3.79 20.50 14.95
N ASP A 118 -3.48 20.93 13.74
CA ASP A 118 -2.62 20.19 12.83
C ASP A 118 -1.16 20.19 13.31
N ASP A 119 -0.66 21.28 13.89
CA ASP A 119 0.67 21.35 14.53
C ASP A 119 0.79 20.40 15.74
N VAL A 120 -0.29 20.18 16.48
CA VAL A 120 -0.33 19.19 17.57
C VAL A 120 -0.30 17.77 17.01
N LYS A 121 -1.09 17.47 15.98
CA LYS A 121 -1.08 16.14 15.32
C LYS A 121 0.27 15.82 14.71
N VAL A 122 0.93 16.80 14.07
CA VAL A 122 2.28 16.62 13.51
C VAL A 122 3.27 16.26 14.61
N ARG A 123 3.23 16.97 15.75
CA ARG A 123 4.09 16.65 16.90
C ARG A 123 3.81 15.27 17.48
N GLU A 124 2.54 14.89 17.58
CA GLU A 124 2.15 13.56 18.06
C GLU A 124 2.63 12.45 17.12
N LEU A 125 2.42 12.60 15.81
CA LEU A 125 2.87 11.65 14.80
C LEU A 125 4.39 11.53 14.77
N GLN A 126 5.10 12.65 14.90
CA GLN A 126 6.56 12.66 15.03
C GLN A 126 7.03 11.92 16.29
N ALA A 127 6.33 12.06 17.42
CA ALA A 127 6.63 11.31 18.64
C ALA A 127 6.37 9.81 18.47
N ARG A 128 5.24 9.43 17.86
CA ARG A 128 4.92 8.02 17.56
C ARG A 128 5.93 7.38 16.62
N LEU A 129 6.41 8.11 15.60
CA LEU A 129 7.43 7.62 14.68
C LEU A 129 8.77 7.41 15.38
N LYS A 130 9.17 8.34 16.27
CA LYS A 130 10.37 8.18 17.10
C LYS A 130 10.27 6.95 18.00
N THR A 131 9.12 6.72 18.64
CA THR A 131 8.87 5.54 19.47
C THR A 131 8.91 4.25 18.64
N ALA A 132 8.27 4.24 17.45
CA ALA A 132 8.29 3.10 16.54
C ALA A 132 9.72 2.76 16.08
N ASN A 133 10.53 3.76 15.76
CA ASN A 133 11.93 3.58 15.39
C ASN A 133 12.79 3.04 16.56
N VAL A 134 12.51 3.46 17.80
CA VAL A 134 13.19 2.92 18.99
C VAL A 134 12.80 1.46 19.25
N VAL A 135 11.53 1.11 19.07
CA VAL A 135 11.07 -0.29 19.19
C VAL A 135 11.70 -1.16 18.09
N GLN A 136 11.81 -0.64 16.87
CA GLN A 136 12.47 -1.33 15.76
C GLN A 136 13.98 -1.51 16.00
N ALA A 137 14.66 -0.51 16.57
CA ALA A 137 16.07 -0.63 16.96
C ALA A 137 16.30 -1.64 18.09
N ARG A 138 15.36 -1.79 19.04
CA ARG A 138 15.43 -2.81 20.10
C ARG A 138 15.27 -4.24 19.59
N LEU A 139 14.48 -4.44 18.53
CA LEU A 139 14.28 -5.76 17.90
C LEU A 139 15.49 -6.21 17.07
N GLN A 140 16.36 -5.30 16.65
CA GLN A 140 17.58 -5.63 15.89
C GLN A 140 18.77 -6.03 16.78
N HIS A 141 18.72 -5.79 18.09
CA HIS A 141 19.82 -6.07 19.02
C HIS A 141 19.75 -7.46 19.72
N HIS A 142 18.79 -8.32 19.38
CA HIS A 142 18.65 -9.66 19.99
C HIS A 142 19.20 -10.81 19.12
N LYS A 143 20.21 -10.54 18.30
CA LYS A 143 20.97 -11.57 17.56
C LYS A 143 22.44 -11.50 17.97
N GLY A 144 22.74 -11.90 19.19
CA GLY A 144 24.11 -12.02 19.68
C GLY A 144 24.21 -11.96 21.20
N ASP A 145 23.85 -13.04 21.88
CA ASP A 145 24.77 -13.66 22.84
C ASP A 145 24.31 -15.08 23.20
N LYS A 146 25.27 -16.00 23.22
CA LYS A 146 25.17 -17.32 23.87
C LYS A 146 25.81 -17.18 25.25
N ASP A 147 25.17 -17.69 26.30
CA ASP A 147 25.76 -18.66 27.24
C ASP A 147 24.89 -18.84 28.51
N GLU A 148 24.69 -20.13 28.82
CA GLU A 148 24.74 -20.81 30.13
C GLU A 148 23.83 -20.43 31.33
N VAL A 149 22.99 -21.43 31.67
CA VAL A 149 22.83 -22.12 32.97
C VAL A 149 21.92 -21.56 34.09
N SER A 150 21.27 -22.55 34.73
CA SER A 150 20.54 -22.61 36.01
C SER A 150 19.03 -22.38 35.88
N GLY A 151 18.13 -23.33 36.14
CA GLY A 151 18.21 -24.46 37.07
C GLY A 151 17.39 -24.10 38.30
N GLU A 152 16.19 -24.66 38.42
CA GLU A 152 15.54 -24.88 39.72
C GLU A 152 14.44 -25.94 39.59
N GLU A 153 14.69 -27.06 40.26
CA GLU A 153 13.82 -28.20 40.48
C GLU A 153 12.79 -27.88 41.57
N VAL A 154 11.59 -28.48 41.47
CA VAL A 154 10.84 -28.93 42.65
C VAL A 154 10.22 -30.31 42.33
N ALA A 155 10.72 -31.33 43.02
CA ALA A 155 10.18 -32.69 43.17
C ALA A 155 8.86 -32.65 44.00
N ASP A 156 7.94 -33.63 44.06
CA ASP A 156 8.03 -35.09 44.27
C ASP A 156 6.54 -35.62 44.37
N PRO A 157 6.20 -36.89 44.72
CA PRO A 157 5.98 -38.03 43.83
C PRO A 157 4.62 -38.75 44.06
N THR A 158 4.37 -39.85 43.34
CA THR A 158 3.83 -41.17 43.80
C THR A 158 3.31 -41.89 42.54
N GLY A 159 4.05 -42.83 41.95
CA GLY A 159 3.97 -44.28 42.22
C GLY A 159 2.79 -44.90 41.45
N GLY A 160 2.89 -45.90 40.57
CA GLY A 160 3.91 -46.85 40.14
C GLY A 160 3.14 -48.02 39.49
N GLY A 161 3.58 -48.52 38.33
CA GLY A 161 2.97 -49.69 37.67
C GLY A 161 2.99 -49.62 36.15
N GLU A 162 4.09 -50.07 35.53
CA GLU A 162 4.13 -50.59 34.15
C GLU A 162 3.50 -52.02 34.13
N PRO A 163 3.28 -52.69 32.97
CA PRO A 163 3.65 -52.32 31.60
C PRO A 163 2.56 -52.57 30.51
N GLU A 164 2.94 -52.23 29.27
CA GLU A 164 2.44 -52.72 27.97
C GLU A 164 1.19 -52.05 27.37
N GLU A 165 1.38 -51.16 26.38
CA GLU A 165 1.13 -51.45 24.95
C GLU A 165 1.47 -50.23 24.06
N GLU A 166 1.76 -50.55 22.80
CA GLU A 166 2.40 -49.76 21.77
C GLU A 166 1.61 -48.51 21.32
N GLN A 167 2.23 -47.31 21.38
CA GLN A 167 2.06 -46.33 20.31
C GLN A 167 3.17 -45.27 20.31
N LYS A 168 4.02 -45.34 19.28
CA LYS A 168 5.08 -44.37 18.98
C LYS A 168 4.44 -43.08 18.47
N VAL A 169 4.30 -42.10 19.36
CA VAL A 169 4.10 -40.68 19.01
C VAL A 169 5.48 -40.09 18.74
N ASP A 170 5.67 -39.54 17.54
CA ASP A 170 6.82 -38.71 17.21
C ASP A 170 6.34 -37.35 16.69
N THR A 171 6.92 -36.31 17.24
CA THR A 171 6.60 -34.90 17.02
C THR A 171 7.65 -34.34 16.08
N THR A 172 7.30 -33.99 14.84
CA THR A 172 8.14 -33.15 13.97
C THR A 172 7.27 -32.50 12.88
N GLU A 173 7.14 -31.17 12.99
CA GLU A 173 7.06 -30.17 11.91
C GLU A 173 5.95 -30.22 10.84
N CYS A 174 5.29 -29.05 10.71
CA CYS A 174 4.60 -28.49 9.53
C CYS A 174 3.61 -29.40 8.78
N PRO A 175 2.29 -29.12 8.77
CA PRO A 175 1.39 -29.78 7.85
C PRO A 175 1.64 -29.23 6.45
N ILE A 176 2.57 -29.87 5.74
CA ILE A 176 2.62 -29.88 4.29
C ILE A 176 1.25 -30.43 3.88
N PHE A 177 0.36 -29.55 3.45
CA PHE A 177 -0.94 -29.92 2.91
C PHE A 177 -0.69 -30.89 1.77
N SER A 178 -1.07 -32.14 2.00
CA SER A 178 -1.08 -33.23 1.04
C SER A 178 -1.57 -32.68 -0.29
N THR A 179 -0.73 -32.69 -1.31
CA THR A 179 -1.16 -32.39 -2.68
C THR A 179 -2.01 -33.56 -3.16
N SER A 180 -3.23 -33.67 -2.63
CA SER A 180 -4.26 -34.53 -3.15
C SER A 180 -4.49 -34.15 -4.61
N MET A 181 -4.68 -35.18 -5.44
CA MET A 181 -4.96 -35.03 -6.87
C MET A 181 -5.99 -33.92 -7.09
N LEU A 182 -5.61 -32.90 -7.87
CA LEU A 182 -6.49 -31.81 -8.26
C LEU A 182 -7.74 -32.38 -8.92
N THR A 183 -8.90 -32.18 -8.30
CA THR A 183 -10.17 -32.60 -8.90
C THR A 183 -10.55 -31.64 -10.04
N ASP A 184 -11.35 -32.11 -11.00
CA ASP A 184 -11.87 -31.25 -12.08
C ASP A 184 -12.62 -30.03 -11.54
N ARG A 185 -13.30 -30.18 -10.40
CA ARG A 185 -14.00 -29.08 -9.73
C ARG A 185 -13.00 -28.02 -9.22
N GLU A 186 -11.95 -28.44 -8.53
CA GLU A 186 -10.91 -27.54 -8.04
C GLU A 186 -10.17 -26.85 -9.18
N ALA A 187 -9.83 -27.58 -10.24
CA ALA A 187 -9.20 -27.00 -11.43
C ALA A 187 -10.06 -25.88 -12.06
N ARG A 188 -11.37 -26.09 -12.17
CA ARG A 188 -12.31 -25.06 -12.65
C ARG A 188 -12.36 -23.85 -11.71
N LEU A 189 -12.45 -24.09 -10.40
CA LEU A 189 -12.48 -23.01 -9.39
C LEU A 189 -11.18 -22.20 -9.41
N ILE A 190 -10.02 -22.85 -9.50
CA ILE A 190 -8.72 -22.17 -9.63
C ILE A 190 -8.69 -21.29 -10.88
N GLY A 191 -9.16 -21.79 -12.02
CA GLY A 191 -9.24 -21.00 -13.25
C GLY A 191 -10.14 -19.77 -13.11
N LEU A 192 -11.31 -19.92 -12.49
CA LEU A 192 -12.25 -18.83 -12.24
C LEU A 192 -11.71 -17.80 -11.22
N ILE A 193 -11.10 -18.25 -10.13
CA ILE A 193 -10.47 -17.37 -9.14
C ILE A 193 -9.30 -16.63 -9.77
N SER A 194 -8.50 -17.31 -10.60
CA SER A 194 -7.38 -16.69 -11.31
C SER A 194 -7.85 -15.58 -12.25
N THR A 195 -8.87 -15.83 -13.07
CA THR A 195 -9.43 -14.80 -13.96
C THR A 195 -10.09 -13.66 -13.21
N PHE A 196 -10.80 -13.94 -12.11
CA PHE A 196 -11.37 -12.92 -11.25
C PHE A 196 -10.28 -12.03 -10.65
N LEU A 197 -9.28 -12.61 -10.00
CA LEU A 197 -8.22 -11.83 -9.34
C LEU A 197 -7.30 -11.11 -10.32
N HIS A 198 -7.18 -11.59 -11.56
CA HIS A 198 -6.39 -10.92 -12.59
C HIS A 198 -6.91 -9.52 -12.94
N VAL A 199 -8.23 -9.31 -12.85
CA VAL A 199 -8.84 -7.97 -13.07
C VAL A 199 -8.89 -7.12 -11.79
N HIS A 200 -8.41 -7.63 -10.65
CA HIS A 200 -8.39 -6.94 -9.36
C HIS A 200 -6.94 -6.66 -8.93
N PRO A 201 -6.34 -5.53 -9.35
CA PRO A 201 -4.92 -5.22 -9.08
C PRO A 201 -4.61 -5.08 -7.58
N PHE A 202 -5.60 -4.74 -6.76
CA PHE A 202 -5.47 -4.65 -5.30
C PHE A 202 -5.94 -5.91 -4.58
N GLY A 203 -6.35 -6.96 -5.31
CA GLY A 203 -6.92 -8.16 -4.73
C GLY A 203 -8.35 -7.98 -4.20
N ALA A 204 -8.86 -9.03 -3.57
CA ALA A 204 -10.22 -9.10 -3.09
C ALA A 204 -10.33 -9.91 -1.78
N GLY A 205 -11.31 -9.57 -0.94
CA GLY A 205 -11.67 -10.38 0.22
C GLY A 205 -12.33 -11.69 -0.18
N VAL A 206 -12.26 -12.70 0.70
CA VAL A 206 -12.83 -14.03 0.45
C VAL A 206 -14.32 -13.98 0.15
N ASP A 207 -15.08 -13.14 0.86
CA ASP A 207 -16.53 -13.00 0.66
C ASP A 207 -16.86 -12.44 -0.72
N TYR A 208 -16.02 -11.53 -1.23
CA TYR A 208 -16.23 -10.95 -2.54
C TYR A 208 -15.96 -11.98 -3.65
N ILE A 209 -14.85 -12.71 -3.54
CA ILE A 209 -14.51 -13.81 -4.46
C ILE A 209 -15.62 -14.87 -4.43
N TRP A 210 -16.04 -15.28 -3.23
CA TRP A 210 -17.10 -16.25 -3.05
C TRP A 210 -18.43 -15.77 -3.66
N SER A 211 -18.81 -14.51 -3.49
CA SER A 211 -20.04 -13.96 -4.09
C SER A 211 -20.05 -14.01 -5.64
N TYR A 212 -18.86 -13.96 -6.24
CA TYR A 212 -18.69 -14.16 -7.68
C TYR A 212 -18.85 -15.65 -8.07
N LEU A 213 -18.18 -16.54 -7.34
CA LEU A 213 -18.19 -17.97 -7.61
C LEU A 213 -19.54 -18.64 -7.31
N GLN A 214 -20.28 -18.16 -6.31
CA GLN A 214 -21.56 -18.73 -5.89
C GLN A 214 -22.60 -18.69 -7.03
N LYS A 215 -22.50 -17.71 -7.94
CA LYS A 215 -23.35 -17.61 -9.13
C LYS A 215 -23.13 -18.77 -10.12
N LEU A 216 -21.95 -19.38 -10.08
CA LEU A 216 -21.54 -20.48 -10.95
C LEU A 216 -21.64 -21.83 -10.23
N ASP A 217 -21.35 -21.87 -8.92
CA ASP A 217 -21.49 -23.04 -8.06
C ASP A 217 -22.14 -22.68 -6.72
N PRO A 218 -23.46 -22.91 -6.56
CA PRO A 218 -24.19 -22.55 -5.34
C PRO A 218 -23.86 -23.42 -4.13
N THR A 219 -23.12 -24.52 -4.30
CA THR A 219 -22.74 -25.42 -3.19
C THR A 219 -21.47 -24.98 -2.48
N LEU A 220 -20.77 -24.00 -3.04
CA LEU A 220 -19.48 -23.52 -2.56
C LEU A 220 -19.64 -22.71 -1.27
N ARG A 221 -18.77 -22.97 -0.28
CA ARG A 221 -18.71 -22.20 0.98
C ARG A 221 -17.50 -21.26 0.98
N PRO A 222 -17.54 -20.11 1.69
CA PRO A 222 -16.39 -19.21 1.78
C PRO A 222 -15.11 -19.88 2.28
N GLY A 223 -15.23 -20.76 3.29
CA GLY A 223 -14.08 -21.51 3.82
C GLY A 223 -13.46 -22.50 2.82
N GLU A 224 -14.23 -23.00 1.84
CA GLU A 224 -13.66 -23.85 0.78
C GLU A 224 -12.84 -23.02 -0.21
N VAL A 225 -13.27 -21.79 -0.49
CA VAL A 225 -12.52 -20.85 -1.35
C VAL A 225 -11.18 -20.51 -0.68
N GLU A 226 -11.21 -20.18 0.62
CA GLU A 226 -9.99 -19.85 1.36
C GLU A 226 -9.03 -21.04 1.41
N LEU A 227 -9.53 -22.24 1.72
CA LEU A 227 -8.74 -23.46 1.75
C LEU A 227 -8.12 -23.78 0.39
N LEU A 228 -8.90 -23.64 -0.70
CA LEU A 228 -8.44 -23.88 -2.05
C LEU A 228 -7.31 -22.93 -2.43
N MET A 229 -7.45 -21.64 -2.15
CA MET A 229 -6.42 -20.64 -2.47
C MET A 229 -5.16 -20.83 -1.63
N SER A 230 -5.31 -21.22 -0.37
CA SER A 230 -4.19 -21.53 0.54
C SER A 230 -3.34 -22.71 0.07
N ARG A 231 -3.91 -23.64 -0.70
CA ARG A 231 -3.19 -24.79 -1.28
C ARG A 231 -2.25 -24.41 -2.42
N PHE A 232 -2.40 -23.23 -3.02
CA PHE A 232 -1.58 -22.79 -4.15
C PHE A 232 -0.89 -21.44 -3.85
N PRO A 233 0.05 -21.39 -2.89
CA PRO A 233 0.71 -20.15 -2.46
C PRO A 233 1.57 -19.48 -3.55
N THR A 234 1.95 -20.24 -4.59
CA THR A 234 2.64 -19.72 -5.77
C THR A 234 1.69 -19.02 -6.75
N VAL A 235 0.39 -19.30 -6.68
CA VAL A 235 -0.64 -18.76 -7.57
C VAL A 235 -1.47 -17.70 -6.86
N PHE A 236 -1.81 -17.90 -5.59
CA PHE A 236 -2.62 -16.99 -4.79
C PHE A 236 -1.88 -16.61 -3.51
N ARG A 237 -1.80 -15.32 -3.23
CA ARG A 237 -1.18 -14.80 -1.99
C ARG A 237 -2.21 -14.02 -1.19
N GLN A 238 -2.27 -14.28 0.11
CA GLN A 238 -3.02 -13.45 1.04
C GLN A 238 -2.12 -12.33 1.56
N GLU A 239 -2.57 -11.09 1.45
CA GLU A 239 -1.88 -9.90 1.94
C GLU A 239 -2.81 -9.09 2.84
N LEU A 240 -2.21 -8.46 3.86
CA LEU A 240 -2.92 -7.51 4.72
C LEU A 240 -2.82 -6.14 4.09
N SER A 241 -3.96 -5.61 3.65
CA SER A 241 -4.06 -4.29 3.04
C SER A 241 -4.75 -3.32 4.00
N GLY A 242 -4.27 -2.08 4.08
CA GLY A 242 -4.86 -1.03 4.90
C GLY A 242 -4.00 -0.63 6.12
N ILE A 243 -4.51 0.32 6.91
CA ILE A 243 -3.78 0.90 8.05
C ILE A 243 -4.72 0.93 9.27
N GLY A 244 -4.26 0.39 10.41
CA GLY A 244 -4.97 0.48 11.69
C GLY A 244 -6.31 -0.27 11.70
N ALA A 245 -7.40 0.44 12.00
CA ALA A 245 -8.74 -0.15 12.12
C ALA A 245 -9.35 -0.63 10.79
N ASN A 246 -8.74 -0.31 9.65
CA ASN A 246 -9.18 -0.74 8.31
C ASN A 246 -8.23 -1.77 7.67
N MET A 247 -7.59 -2.62 8.49
CA MET A 247 -6.81 -3.74 7.98
C MET A 247 -7.75 -4.83 7.46
N GLU A 248 -7.61 -5.17 6.17
CA GLU A 248 -8.39 -6.22 5.52
C GLU A 248 -7.48 -7.25 4.87
N ARG A 249 -7.90 -8.53 4.96
CA ARG A 249 -7.24 -9.64 4.28
C ARG A 249 -7.71 -9.65 2.83
N ARG A 250 -6.79 -9.40 1.91
CA ARG A 250 -7.06 -9.51 0.47
C ARG A 250 -6.24 -10.64 -0.13
N TRP A 251 -6.84 -11.34 -1.07
CA TRP A 251 -6.17 -12.31 -1.90
C TRP A 251 -5.79 -11.69 -3.25
N LEU A 252 -4.60 -12.01 -3.72
CA LEU A 252 -4.01 -11.53 -4.96
C LEU A 252 -3.56 -12.71 -5.82
N PHE A 253 -3.50 -12.49 -7.14
CA PHE A 253 -3.01 -13.46 -8.10
C PHE A 253 -1.53 -13.23 -8.45
N PHE A 254 -0.70 -14.27 -8.29
CA PHE A 254 0.75 -14.26 -8.41
C PHE A 254 1.33 -15.32 -9.37
N GLY A 255 0.48 -16.12 -10.02
CA GLY A 255 0.88 -17.32 -10.77
C GLY A 255 1.89 -17.15 -11.92
N PHE A 256 2.23 -15.93 -12.32
CA PHE A 256 3.20 -15.64 -13.39
C PHE A 256 4.43 -14.84 -12.96
N ASN A 257 4.55 -14.47 -11.67
CA ASN A 257 5.69 -13.69 -11.16
C ASN A 257 6.92 -14.55 -10.78
N ALA A 258 6.99 -15.79 -11.27
CA ALA A 258 8.01 -16.77 -10.91
C ALA A 258 9.44 -16.42 -11.37
N THR A 259 9.60 -15.39 -12.22
CA THR A 259 10.92 -14.98 -12.73
C THR A 259 11.77 -14.17 -11.75
N ALA A 260 11.24 -13.71 -10.61
CA ALA A 260 11.97 -12.80 -9.71
C ALA A 260 12.57 -13.44 -8.44
N THR A 261 12.17 -14.65 -8.04
CA THR A 261 12.54 -15.18 -6.70
C THR A 261 13.70 -16.19 -6.72
N ALA A 262 14.13 -16.67 -7.89
CA ALA A 262 15.29 -17.57 -7.99
C ALA A 262 16.64 -16.83 -7.94
N ALA A 263 16.67 -15.49 -8.05
CA ALA A 263 17.90 -14.71 -8.13
C ALA A 263 18.47 -14.22 -6.77
N LEU A 264 17.88 -14.61 -5.64
CA LEU A 264 18.31 -14.16 -4.30
C LEU A 264 18.93 -15.25 -3.41
N THR A 265 19.32 -16.40 -3.98
CA THR A 265 19.99 -17.48 -3.21
C THR A 265 21.30 -17.98 -3.86
N LEU A 266 22.05 -17.10 -4.55
CA LEU A 266 23.43 -17.38 -4.94
C LEU A 266 24.33 -16.19 -4.59
#